data_AF-A0A3N4SAB6-F1
#
_entry.id   AF-A0A3N4SAB6-F1
#
_cell.length_a   1.000
_cell.length_b   1.000
_cell.length_c   1.000
_cell.angle_alpha   90.00
_cell.angle_beta   90.00
_cell.angle_gamma   90.00
#
_symmetry.space_group_name_H-M   'P 1'
#
loop_
_entity.id
_entity.type
_entity.pdbx_description
1 polymer ?
#
loop_
_entity_poly.entity_id
_entity_poly.type
_entity_poly.pdbx_seq_one_letter_code
_entity_poly.pdbx_strand_id
1 'polypeptide(L)' 'MVEAEGFAADSDRGEIGAVDVEGVRYAIRLGPRVRRLLYEVVDGHMVKRDVLAVAAWAEPVVTEESAPGWYSAETD' A
#
# COMPACT_ATOMS: atom_id res chain seq x y z
N MET A 1 22.84 -0.32 0.08
CA MET A 1 22.10 -0.26 1.35
C MET A 1 21.98 1.22 1.67
N VAL A 2 20.87 1.85 1.26
CA VAL A 2 20.62 3.27 1.53
C VAL A 2 19.61 3.25 2.67
N GLU A 3 20.10 3.52 3.88
CA GLU A 3 19.24 3.71 5.03
C GLU A 3 18.58 5.08 4.87
N ALA A 4 17.31 5.07 4.49
CA ALA A 4 16.45 6.21 4.74
C ALA A 4 16.17 6.19 6.25
N GLU A 5 16.64 7.22 6.97
CA GLU A 5 16.42 7.39 8.40
C GLU A 5 14.95 7.12 8.76
N GLY A 6 14.71 6.17 9.67
CA GLY A 6 13.41 6.00 10.32
C GLY A 6 12.45 4.97 9.74
N PHE A 7 12.90 3.93 9.03
CA PHE A 7 12.03 2.83 8.62
C PHE A 7 12.63 1.45 8.84
N ALA A 8 12.07 0.69 9.76
CA ALA A 8 12.32 -0.74 9.90
C ALA A 8 11.20 -1.49 9.16
N ALA A 9 11.53 -2.08 8.02
CA ALA A 9 10.57 -2.87 7.26
C ALA A 9 10.14 -4.11 8.07
N ASP A 10 8.84 -4.27 8.29
CA ASP A 10 8.29 -5.48 8.90
C ASP A 10 8.09 -6.59 7.86
N SER A 11 9.10 -7.46 7.76
CA SER A 11 9.14 -8.57 6.80
C SER A 11 8.03 -9.60 7.06
N ASP A 12 7.57 -9.75 8.31
CA ASP A 12 6.53 -10.72 8.68
C ASP A 12 5.16 -10.34 8.13
N ARG A 13 4.97 -9.07 7.75
CA ARG A 13 3.75 -8.55 7.11
C ARG A 13 3.89 -8.27 5.61
N GLY A 14 4.94 -8.79 4.98
CA GLY A 14 5.22 -8.61 3.56
C GLY A 14 5.56 -7.17 3.19
N GLU A 15 6.04 -6.37 4.13
CA GLU A 15 6.45 -4.99 3.87
C GLU A 15 7.81 -4.96 3.17
N ILE A 16 7.89 -4.24 2.04
CA ILE A 16 9.09 -4.17 1.20
C ILE A 16 9.65 -2.75 1.07
N GLY A 17 8.99 -1.76 1.66
CA GLY A 17 9.44 -0.37 1.65
C GLY A 17 8.34 0.62 1.99
N ALA A 18 8.64 1.91 1.85
CA ALA A 18 7.67 2.99 2.01
C ALA A 18 7.95 4.13 1.03
N VAL A 19 6.92 4.92 0.74
CA VAL A 19 6.99 6.13 -0.08
C VAL A 19 6.11 7.21 0.53
N ASP A 20 6.57 8.46 0.50
CA ASP A 20 5.76 9.62 0.85
C ASP A 20 5.17 10.24 -0.42
N VAL A 21 3.84 10.41 -0.44
CA VAL A 21 3.10 11.03 -1.55
C VAL A 21 2.26 12.15 -0.98
N GLU A 22 2.52 13.39 -1.41
CA GLU A 22 1.77 14.59 -1.01
C GLU A 22 1.62 14.75 0.52
N GLY A 23 2.65 14.35 1.28
CA GLY A 23 2.65 14.42 2.75
C GLY A 23 2.00 13.23 3.46
N VAL A 24 1.52 12.23 2.72
CA VAL A 24 0.99 10.98 3.27
C VAL A 24 2.00 9.86 3.04
N ARG A 25 2.36 9.16 4.13
CA ARG A 25 3.25 8.00 4.05
C ARG A 25 2.46 6.76 3.64
N TYR A 26 3.02 5.99 2.71
CA TYR A 26 2.48 4.70 2.29
C TYR A 26 3.49 3.58 2.53
N ALA A 27 3.05 2.50 3.17
CA ALA A 27 3.81 1.26 3.24
C ALA A 27 3.59 0.47 1.95
N ILE A 28 4.67 0.08 1.28
CA ILE A 28 4.65 -0.79 0.12
C ILE A 28 4.71 -2.24 0.61
N ARG A 29 3.69 -3.00 0.24
CA ARG A 29 3.57 -4.42 0.57
C ARG A 29 3.68 -5.28 -0.67
N LEU A 30 4.21 -6.48 -0.49
CA LEU A 30 4.24 -7.57 -1.46
C LEU A 30 3.72 -8.84 -0.78
N GLY A 31 2.74 -9.48 -1.39
CA GLY A 31 2.16 -10.70 -0.83
C GLY A 31 0.98 -11.24 -1.61
N PRO A 32 0.35 -12.32 -1.10
CA PRO A 32 -0.84 -12.90 -1.69
C PRO A 32 -2.00 -11.90 -1.61
N ARG A 33 -2.26 -11.19 -2.70
CA ARG A 33 -3.37 -10.26 -2.80
C ARG A 33 -4.09 -10.52 -4.11
N VAL A 34 -5.27 -11.13 -3.99
CA VAL A 34 -6.16 -11.37 -5.12
C VAL A 34 -6.69 -10.01 -5.60
N ARG A 35 -6.10 -9.49 -6.68
CA ARG A 35 -6.73 -8.42 -7.45
C ARG A 35 -7.88 -9.06 -8.23
N ARG A 36 -9.13 -8.72 -7.90
CA ARG A 36 -10.26 -9.02 -8.81
C ARG A 36 -10.03 -8.26 -10.13
N LEU A 37 -10.48 -8.87 -11.24
CA LEU A 37 -10.35 -8.38 -12.64
C LEU A 37 -9.78 -6.96 -12.76
N LEU A 38 -8.48 -6.86 -13.08
CA LEU A 38 -7.85 -5.58 -13.37
C LEU A 38 -8.04 -5.29 -14.86
N TYR A 39 -8.67 -4.17 -15.15
CA TYR A 39 -8.63 -3.55 -16.47
C TYR A 39 -7.58 -2.44 -16.44
N GLU A 40 -6.60 -2.52 -17.32
CA GLU A 40 -5.51 -1.56 -17.47
C GLU A 40 -5.67 -0.85 -18.82
N VAL A 41 -5.38 0.45 -18.89
CA VAL A 41 -5.32 1.15 -20.18
C VAL A 41 -3.87 1.10 -20.69
N VAL A 42 -3.64 0.35 -21.78
CA VAL A 42 -2.36 0.26 -22.47
C VAL A 42 -2.55 0.87 -23.86
N ASP A 43 -1.77 1.89 -24.18
CA ASP A 43 -1.85 2.62 -25.47
C ASP A 43 -3.27 3.10 -25.83
N GLY A 44 -4.04 3.52 -24.81
CA GLY A 44 -5.42 3.99 -25.00
C GLY A 44 -6.49 2.87 -25.10
N HIS A 45 -6.08 1.60 -25.01
CA HIS A 45 -6.99 0.46 -25.04
C HIS A 45 -7.16 -0.20 -23.68
N MET A 46 -8.40 -0.56 -23.34
CA MET A 46 -8.69 -1.29 -22.11
C MET A 46 -8.32 -2.77 -22.26
N VAL A 47 -7.39 -3.26 -21.44
CA VAL A 47 -6.86 -4.62 -21.45
C VAL A 47 -7.18 -5.30 -20.13
N LYS A 48 -7.80 -6.49 -20.20
CA LYS A 48 -8.01 -7.35 -19.02
C LYS A 48 -6.72 -8.09 -18.67
N ARG A 49 -6.29 -8.00 -17.41
CA ARG A 49 -5.15 -8.76 -16.89
C ARG A 49 -5.61 -9.94 -16.04
N ASP A 50 -4.81 -11.00 -16.07
CA ASP A 50 -5.03 -12.19 -15.25
C ASP A 50 -4.92 -11.87 -13.75
N VAL A 51 -5.58 -12.70 -12.94
CA VAL A 51 -5.46 -12.64 -11.50
C VAL A 51 -4.04 -13.06 -11.11
N LEU A 52 -3.29 -12.14 -10.51
CA LEU A 52 -1.96 -12.43 -9.99
C LEU A 52 -2.07 -13.17 -8.65
N ALA A 53 -1.28 -14.22 -8.47
CA ALA A 53 -1.18 -14.94 -7.19
C ALA A 53 -0.51 -14.09 -6.10
N VAL A 54 0.37 -13.16 -6.51
CA VAL A 54 1.08 -12.21 -5.66
C VAL A 54 1.01 -10.84 -6.33
N ALA A 55 0.79 -9.79 -5.54
CA ALA A 55 0.81 -8.42 -6.05
C ALA A 55 1.57 -7.50 -5.09
N ALA A 56 2.08 -6.40 -5.63
CA ALA A 56 2.49 -5.25 -4.82
C ALA A 56 1.32 -4.27 -4.69
N TRP A 57 1.21 -3.63 -3.51
CA TRP A 57 0.26 -2.57 -3.26
C TRP A 57 0.79 -1.59 -2.21
N ALA A 58 0.23 -0.39 -2.20
CA ALA A 58 0.54 0.65 -1.22
C ALA A 58 -0.64 0.78 -0.25
N GLU A 59 -0.37 0.82 1.05
CA GLU A 59 -1.37 1.14 2.08
C GLU A 59 -0.96 2.41 2.81
N PRO A 60 -1.87 3.38 3.02
CA PRO A 60 -1.54 4.57 3.77
C PRO A 60 -1.25 4.20 5.22
N VAL A 61 -0.20 4.80 5.78
CA VAL A 61 0.07 4.77 7.21
C VAL A 61 -0.82 5.81 7.87
N VAL A 62 -1.94 5.36 8.42
CA VAL A 62 -2.91 6.23 9.07
C VAL A 62 -2.43 6.56 10.48
N THR A 63 -1.98 7.79 10.68
CA THR A 63 -1.75 8.41 11.99
C THR A 63 -2.94 9.32 12.36
N GLU A 64 -3.07 9.67 13.64
CA GLU A 64 -4.05 10.65 14.11
C GLU A 64 -3.92 12.00 13.37
N GLU A 65 -2.69 12.42 13.06
CA GLU A 65 -2.41 13.63 12.28
C GLU A 65 -2.90 13.53 10.83
N SER A 66 -2.75 12.36 10.19
CA SER A 66 -3.15 12.14 8.80
C SER A 66 -4.65 11.88 8.60
N ALA A 67 -5.36 11.43 9.63
CA ALA A 67 -6.79 11.14 9.60
C ALA A 67 -7.49 11.49 10.94
N PRO A 68 -7.56 12.78 11.31
CA PRO A 68 -8.20 13.21 12.54
C PRO A 68 -9.70 12.81 12.53
N GLY A 69 -10.10 11.93 13.45
CA GLY A 69 -11.47 11.42 13.60
C GLY A 69 -11.66 9.94 13.29
N TRP A 70 -10.69 9.25 12.67
CA TRP A 70 -10.75 7.79 12.48
C TRP A 70 -10.42 6.99 13.75
N TYR A 71 -9.61 7.56 14.65
CA TYR A 71 -9.23 6.94 15.92
C TYR A 71 -10.32 7.01 17.01
N SER A 72 -11.44 7.71 16.78
CA SER A 72 -12.51 7.86 17.78
C SER A 72 -13.51 6.70 17.81
N ALA A 73 -13.31 5.64 17.03
CA ALA A 73 -14.22 4.49 16.97
C ALA A 73 -13.54 3.24 17.52
N GLU A 74 -13.28 3.20 18.84
CA GLU A 74 -13.21 1.98 19.64
C GLU A 74 -12.99 2.35 21.13
N THR A 75 -14.05 2.86 21.77
CA THR A 75 -14.24 2.67 23.22
C THR A 75 -15.73 2.73 23.52
N ASP A 76 -16.40 1.59 23.38
CA ASP A 76 -17.58 1.24 24.18
C ASP A 76 -17.56 -0.27 24.45
#